data_AF-I0YV73-F1
#
_entry.id   AF-I0YV73-F1
#
_cell.length_a   1.000
_cell.length_b   1.000
_cell.length_c   1.000
_cell.angle_alpha   90.00
_cell.angle_beta   90.00
_cell.angle_gamma   90.00
#
_symmetry.space_group_name_H-M   'P 1'
#
loop_
_entity.id
_entity.type
_entity.pdbx_description
1 polymer ?
#
loop_
_entity_poly.entity_id
_entity_poly.type
_entity_poly.pdbx_seq_one_letter_code
_entity_poly.pdbx_strand_id
1 'polypeptide(L)'
;MVLTYHARPSFHSSRRPFSFNYSSGYSSSCRSQSNSPAMKRAQSIAHPRYVLQQNLAKCARDAEASNTHFPSKENLDEVEVILGYTFQNSQWLLRLALTHCSLYSNSAASSLAWMGDAALHMVVTEQLTATYSTADVGDLTMARARLISRETCTERAKAMQLHKYMKVGKSVLSNTGMSDAMIAEMFEATLGAIYIDGGLESVRAVYNHHFPLPESIRHVLKPPV
;
A
#
# COMPACT_ATOMS: atom_id res chain seq x y z
N MET A 1 -45.41 -34.71 -13.23
CA MET A 1 -46.68 -33.97 -13.10
C MET A 1 -46.50 -32.93 -12.01
N VAL A 2 -46.49 -31.66 -12.43
CA VAL A 2 -46.74 -30.41 -11.68
C VAL A 2 -45.83 -30.04 -10.49
N LEU A 3 -45.02 -29.02 -10.76
CA LEU A 3 -44.38 -28.08 -9.86
C LEU A 3 -45.41 -27.34 -8.98
N THR A 4 -45.12 -27.14 -7.70
CA THR A 4 -45.64 -25.99 -6.94
C THR A 4 -44.58 -25.43 -6.00
N TYR A 5 -44.05 -24.28 -6.42
CA TYR A 5 -43.30 -23.31 -5.64
C TYR A 5 -44.17 -22.75 -4.51
N HIS A 6 -43.64 -22.66 -3.28
CA HIS A 6 -44.18 -21.75 -2.26
C HIS A 6 -43.20 -20.61 -2.00
N ALA A 7 -43.73 -19.40 -2.21
CA ALA A 7 -43.05 -18.11 -2.12
C ALA A 7 -42.77 -17.70 -0.67
N ARG A 8 -41.65 -16.98 -0.50
CA ARG A 8 -41.24 -16.31 0.74
C ARG A 8 -42.10 -15.07 1.03
N PRO A 9 -42.33 -14.70 2.31
CA PRO A 9 -42.98 -13.44 2.65
C PRO A 9 -42.01 -12.25 2.54
N SER A 10 -42.53 -11.17 1.96
CA SER A 10 -41.89 -9.88 1.73
C SER A 10 -41.86 -9.03 3.00
N PHE A 11 -40.67 -8.66 3.49
CA PHE A 11 -40.52 -7.61 4.49
C PHE A 11 -40.10 -6.30 3.81
N HIS A 12 -41.02 -5.34 3.84
CA HIS A 12 -40.79 -3.94 3.51
C HIS A 12 -40.02 -3.28 4.66
N SER A 13 -38.82 -2.78 4.41
CA SER A 13 -38.24 -1.71 5.24
C SER A 13 -37.63 -0.64 4.35
N SER A 14 -38.38 0.44 4.21
CA SER A 14 -37.99 1.70 3.60
C SER A 14 -36.83 2.33 4.39
N ARG A 15 -35.63 2.38 3.81
CA ARG A 15 -34.60 3.36 4.18
C ARG A 15 -34.16 4.08 2.91
N ARG A 16 -34.40 5.39 2.92
CA ARG A 16 -34.12 6.32 1.82
C ARG A 16 -32.60 6.42 1.61
N PRO A 17 -32.09 6.46 0.37
CA PRO A 17 -30.71 6.83 0.12
C PRO A 17 -30.53 8.33 0.35
N PHE A 18 -29.48 8.68 1.09
CA PHE A 18 -29.03 10.06 1.30
C PHE A 18 -28.33 10.52 0.02
N SER A 19 -29.10 11.10 -0.91
CA SER A 19 -28.59 11.69 -2.15
C SER A 19 -28.13 13.13 -1.89
N PHE A 20 -26.81 13.36 -1.90
CA PHE A 20 -26.25 14.71 -1.97
C PHE A 20 -26.36 15.22 -3.41
N ASN A 21 -27.32 16.10 -3.64
CA ASN A 21 -27.47 16.85 -4.88
C ASN A 21 -26.40 17.94 -4.94
N TYR A 22 -25.44 17.83 -5.85
CA TYR A 22 -24.68 18.99 -6.33
C TYR A 22 -25.27 19.39 -7.68
N SER A 23 -26.23 20.32 -7.63
CA SER A 23 -26.82 20.92 -8.83
C SER A 23 -25.80 21.77 -9.56
N SER A 24 -25.58 21.41 -10.82
CA SER A 24 -24.86 22.16 -11.83
C SER A 24 -25.54 23.50 -12.11
N GLY A 25 -24.76 24.57 -12.10
CA GLY A 25 -25.19 25.85 -12.64
C GLY A 25 -24.01 26.76 -12.80
N TYR A 26 -23.31 26.68 -13.93
CA TYR A 26 -22.69 27.86 -14.54
C TYR A 26 -22.60 27.67 -16.05
N SER A 27 -23.24 28.61 -16.73
CA SER A 27 -23.35 28.76 -18.16
C SER A 27 -22.01 29.02 -18.84
N SER A 28 -21.92 28.54 -20.07
CA SER A 28 -20.91 28.82 -21.08
C SER A 28 -20.64 30.31 -21.33
N SER A 29 -19.39 30.58 -21.72
CA SER A 29 -18.85 31.81 -22.35
C SER A 29 -18.24 32.86 -21.41
N CYS A 30 -16.91 32.78 -21.26
CA CYS A 30 -16.02 33.95 -21.25
C CYS A 30 -14.58 33.47 -21.49
N ARG A 31 -14.15 33.54 -22.76
CA ARG A 31 -12.77 33.39 -23.17
C ARG A 31 -12.09 34.74 -22.94
N SER A 32 -11.44 34.91 -21.80
CA SER A 32 -10.49 36.00 -21.58
C SER A 32 -9.30 35.47 -20.81
N GLN A 33 -8.14 35.46 -21.47
CA GLN A 33 -6.85 35.24 -20.84
C GLN A 33 -6.69 36.26 -19.70
N SER A 34 -6.49 35.80 -18.47
CA SER A 34 -6.04 36.67 -17.39
C SER A 34 -4.98 35.97 -16.55
N ASN A 35 -3.72 36.26 -16.87
CA ASN A 35 -2.53 35.97 -16.05
C ASN A 35 -2.53 36.87 -14.81
N SER A 36 -3.46 36.68 -13.87
CA SER A 36 -3.49 37.47 -12.64
C SER A 36 -2.65 36.82 -11.53
N PRO A 37 -1.82 37.59 -10.78
CA PRO A 37 -1.00 37.08 -9.67
C PRO A 37 -1.79 36.34 -8.57
N ALA A 38 -3.09 36.62 -8.45
CA ALA A 38 -3.98 35.96 -7.49
C ALA A 38 -4.24 34.48 -7.82
N MET A 39 -4.30 34.09 -9.10
CA MET A 39 -4.39 32.67 -9.49
C MET A 39 -3.09 31.90 -9.27
N LYS A 40 -1.94 32.59 -9.31
CA LYS A 40 -0.64 31.99 -8.94
C LYS A 40 -0.51 31.72 -7.44
N ARG A 41 -1.18 32.52 -6.59
CA ARG A 41 -1.26 32.28 -5.13
C ARG A 41 -2.25 31.17 -4.75
N ALA A 42 -3.25 30.91 -5.59
CA ALA A 42 -4.20 29.81 -5.42
C ALA A 42 -3.67 28.45 -5.96
N GLN A 43 -2.40 28.37 -6.36
CA GLN A 43 -1.64 27.11 -6.36
C GLN A 43 -1.32 26.72 -4.90
N SER A 44 -2.41 26.56 -4.15
CA SER A 44 -2.68 25.78 -2.96
C SER A 44 -1.57 24.78 -2.62
N ILE A 45 -1.08 24.81 -1.38
CA ILE A 45 -0.16 23.83 -0.79
C ILE A 45 -0.68 22.43 -1.11
N ALA A 46 -0.11 21.79 -2.13
CA ALA A 46 -0.51 20.46 -2.52
C ALA A 46 -0.25 19.52 -1.34
N HIS A 47 -1.21 18.63 -1.05
CA HIS A 47 -1.07 17.67 0.04
C HIS A 47 0.25 16.88 -0.14
N PRO A 48 1.10 16.70 0.89
CA PRO A 48 2.42 16.06 0.73
C PRO A 48 2.41 14.72 -0.02
N ARG A 49 1.41 13.87 0.26
CA ARG A 49 1.17 12.61 -0.50
C ARG A 49 1.01 12.82 -2.00
N TYR A 50 0.30 13.86 -2.44
CA TYR A 50 0.12 14.17 -3.86
C TYR A 50 1.44 14.61 -4.51
N VAL A 51 2.21 15.48 -3.84
CA VAL A 51 3.54 15.90 -4.31
C VAL A 51 4.48 14.70 -4.41
N LEU A 52 4.47 13.83 -3.41
CA LEU A 52 5.25 12.60 -3.40
C LEU A 52 4.86 11.69 -4.58
N GLN A 53 3.57 11.48 -4.82
CA GLN A 53 3.10 10.66 -5.95
C GLN A 53 3.57 11.23 -7.29
N GLN A 54 3.55 12.55 -7.48
CA GLN A 54 4.08 13.19 -8.69
C GLN A 54 5.59 12.97 -8.87
N ASN A 55 6.36 13.09 -7.79
CA ASN A 55 7.80 12.84 -7.81
C ASN A 55 8.11 11.38 -8.15
N LEU A 56 7.39 10.44 -7.55
CA LEU A 56 7.52 9.01 -7.85
C LEU A 56 7.13 8.70 -9.31
N ALA A 57 6.06 9.30 -9.82
CA ALA A 57 5.64 9.13 -11.21
C ALA A 57 6.69 9.65 -12.21
N LYS A 58 7.41 10.74 -11.86
CA LYS A 58 8.55 11.20 -12.65
C LYS A 58 9.67 10.15 -12.64
N CYS A 59 10.06 9.65 -11.49
CA CYS A 59 11.07 8.62 -11.38
C CYS A 59 10.69 7.33 -12.14
N ALA A 60 9.41 6.96 -12.17
CA ALA A 60 8.94 5.81 -12.95
C ALA A 60 9.16 5.99 -14.46
N ARG A 61 8.85 7.17 -15.00
CA ARG A 61 9.09 7.47 -16.43
C ARG A 61 10.58 7.48 -16.76
N ASP A 62 11.40 8.05 -15.89
CA ASP A 62 12.85 8.07 -16.06
C ASP A 62 13.45 6.65 -15.97
N ALA A 63 12.86 5.78 -15.15
CA ALA A 63 13.19 4.37 -15.05
C ALA A 63 12.81 3.60 -16.32
N GLU A 64 11.59 3.74 -16.83
CA GLU A 64 11.13 3.08 -18.07
C GLU A 64 11.96 3.46 -19.31
N ALA A 65 12.49 4.69 -19.35
CA ALA A 65 13.40 5.12 -20.41
C ALA A 65 14.79 4.44 -20.35
N SER A 66 15.13 3.81 -19.22
CA SER A 66 16.38 3.07 -19.07
C SER A 66 16.22 1.62 -19.53
N ASN A 67 17.23 1.07 -20.21
CA ASN A 67 17.23 -0.32 -20.71
C ASN A 67 17.45 -1.37 -19.59
N THR A 68 16.77 -1.20 -18.45
CA THR A 68 16.87 -2.05 -17.26
C THR A 68 15.79 -3.13 -17.25
N HIS A 69 16.10 -4.27 -16.64
CA HIS A 69 15.21 -5.44 -16.60
C HIS A 69 14.25 -5.38 -15.40
N PHE A 70 13.21 -4.57 -15.53
CA PHE A 70 12.12 -4.47 -14.54
C PHE A 70 11.20 -5.71 -14.55
N PRO A 71 10.35 -5.90 -13.52
CA PRO A 71 9.27 -6.90 -13.58
C PRO A 71 8.39 -6.72 -14.81
N SER A 72 7.96 -7.80 -15.48
CA SER A 72 7.05 -7.70 -16.62
C SER A 72 5.64 -7.29 -16.18
N LYS A 73 4.74 -7.00 -17.11
CA LYS A 73 3.34 -6.70 -16.75
C LYS A 73 2.68 -7.92 -16.09
N GLU A 74 2.90 -9.10 -16.65
CA GLU A 74 2.37 -10.36 -16.15
C GLU A 74 2.85 -10.64 -14.72
N ASN A 75 4.12 -10.33 -14.42
CA ASN A 75 4.64 -10.39 -13.06
C ASN A 75 3.91 -9.45 -12.10
N LEU A 76 3.56 -8.24 -12.52
CA LEU A 76 2.82 -7.30 -11.68
C LEU A 76 1.40 -7.79 -11.43
N ASP A 77 0.72 -8.30 -12.47
CA ASP A 77 -0.63 -8.85 -12.37
C ASP A 77 -0.66 -10.05 -11.39
N GLU A 78 0.34 -10.93 -11.44
CA GLU A 78 0.50 -12.02 -10.46
C GLU A 78 0.72 -11.50 -9.03
N VAL A 79 1.52 -10.46 -8.86
CA VAL A 79 1.76 -9.86 -7.54
C VAL A 79 0.50 -9.19 -7.00
N GLU A 80 -0.31 -8.54 -7.83
CA GLU A 80 -1.61 -8.00 -7.40
C GLU A 80 -2.54 -9.09 -6.87
N VAL A 81 -2.56 -10.26 -7.52
CA VAL A 81 -3.30 -11.44 -7.04
C VAL A 81 -2.74 -11.95 -5.71
N ILE A 82 -1.41 -12.06 -5.58
CA ILE A 82 -0.75 -12.46 -4.33
C ILE A 82 -1.10 -11.49 -3.20
N LEU A 83 -1.08 -10.18 -3.46
CA LEU A 83 -1.39 -9.15 -2.48
C LEU A 83 -2.89 -9.13 -2.13
N GLY A 84 -3.77 -9.57 -3.05
CA GLY A 84 -5.20 -9.33 -2.95
C GLY A 84 -5.56 -7.85 -3.13
N TYR A 85 -4.72 -7.10 -3.87
CA TYR A 85 -4.84 -5.65 -4.08
C TYR A 85 -4.57 -5.29 -5.53
N THR A 86 -5.51 -4.61 -6.17
CA THR A 86 -5.38 -4.12 -7.55
C THR A 86 -5.11 -2.62 -7.55
N PHE A 87 -4.00 -2.21 -8.17
CA PHE A 87 -3.61 -0.81 -8.27
C PHE A 87 -4.47 -0.06 -9.28
N GLN A 88 -4.92 1.15 -8.92
CA GLN A 88 -5.86 1.94 -9.72
C GLN A 88 -5.16 2.77 -10.81
N ASN A 89 -4.71 2.11 -11.88
CA ASN A 89 -3.84 2.69 -12.93
C ASN A 89 -2.46 3.16 -12.41
N SER A 90 -2.02 2.62 -11.27
CA SER A 90 -0.73 2.94 -10.65
C SER A 90 0.20 1.74 -10.51
N GLN A 91 0.09 0.74 -11.39
CA GLN A 91 0.98 -0.45 -11.38
C GLN A 91 2.48 -0.09 -11.48
N TRP A 92 2.81 1.11 -11.97
CA TRP A 92 4.16 1.66 -11.94
C TRP A 92 4.70 1.86 -10.51
N LEU A 93 3.84 2.09 -9.50
CA LEU A 93 4.24 2.12 -8.08
C LEU A 93 4.73 0.74 -7.64
N LEU A 94 3.99 -0.31 -7.99
CA LEU A 94 4.36 -1.69 -7.67
C LEU A 94 5.66 -2.08 -8.37
N ARG A 95 5.83 -1.70 -9.64
CA ARG A 95 7.10 -1.87 -10.37
C ARG A 95 8.28 -1.22 -9.66
N LEU A 96 8.12 0.01 -9.19
CA LEU A 96 9.15 0.72 -8.42
C LEU A 96 9.45 0.01 -7.09
N ALA A 97 8.42 -0.42 -6.36
CA ALA A 97 8.57 -1.12 -5.09
C ALA A 97 9.31 -2.47 -5.24
N LEU A 98 9.07 -3.19 -6.33
CA LEU A 98 9.73 -4.45 -6.65
C LEU A 98 11.11 -4.27 -7.31
N THR A 99 11.65 -3.05 -7.33
CA THR A 99 12.96 -2.76 -7.91
C THR A 99 13.88 -2.07 -6.90
N HIS A 100 14.97 -2.74 -6.54
CA HIS A 100 15.95 -2.19 -5.61
C HIS A 100 16.84 -1.11 -6.26
N CYS A 101 17.35 -0.18 -5.46
CA CYS A 101 18.21 0.92 -5.93
C CYS A 101 19.53 0.45 -6.61
N SER A 102 19.97 -0.78 -6.32
CA SER A 102 21.12 -1.41 -7.00
C SER A 102 20.86 -1.72 -8.47
N LEU A 103 19.60 -1.86 -8.90
CA LEU A 103 19.26 -2.02 -10.32
C LEU A 103 19.10 -0.68 -11.02
N TYR A 104 18.42 0.26 -10.36
CA TYR A 104 18.18 1.59 -10.87
C TYR A 104 18.36 2.59 -9.73
N SER A 105 19.44 3.37 -9.80
CA SER A 105 19.81 4.31 -8.75
C SER A 105 18.84 5.49 -8.73
N ASN A 106 17.80 5.37 -7.91
CA ASN A 106 16.88 6.45 -7.60
C ASN A 106 16.50 6.38 -6.12
N SER A 107 15.97 7.48 -5.59
CA SER A 107 15.44 7.53 -4.23
C SER A 107 13.98 7.06 -4.13
N ALA A 108 13.34 6.71 -5.24
CA ALA A 108 11.91 6.38 -5.27
C ALA A 108 11.60 5.08 -4.52
N ALA A 109 12.41 4.03 -4.73
CA ALA A 109 12.25 2.76 -4.03
C ALA A 109 12.42 2.93 -2.51
N SER A 110 13.49 3.59 -2.07
CA SER A 110 13.72 3.85 -0.65
C SER A 110 12.71 4.84 -0.05
N SER A 111 12.17 5.78 -0.82
CA SER A 111 11.06 6.65 -0.36
C SER A 111 9.79 5.84 -0.15
N LEU A 112 9.47 4.90 -1.05
CA LEU A 112 8.36 3.97 -0.87
C LEU A 112 8.58 3.09 0.37
N ALA A 113 9.78 2.54 0.55
CA ALA A 113 10.12 1.74 1.74
C ALA A 113 9.89 2.53 3.02
N TRP A 114 10.39 3.76 3.08
CA TRP A 114 10.22 4.62 4.24
C TRP A 114 8.75 4.96 4.53
N MET A 115 7.94 5.21 3.49
CA MET A 115 6.50 5.41 3.66
C MET A 115 5.78 4.13 4.10
N GLY A 116 6.21 2.98 3.59
CA GLY A 116 5.65 1.68 3.94
C GLY A 116 5.96 1.25 5.36
N ASP A 117 7.18 1.48 5.84
CA ASP A 117 7.57 1.27 7.24
C ASP A 117 6.67 2.07 8.19
N ALA A 118 6.48 3.37 7.92
CA ALA A 118 5.59 4.20 8.71
C ALA A 118 4.12 3.72 8.68
N ALA A 119 3.62 3.31 7.52
CA ALA A 119 2.26 2.77 7.38
C ALA A 119 2.11 1.44 8.14
N LEU A 120 3.08 0.55 8.03
CA LEU A 120 3.13 -0.73 8.73
C LEU A 120 3.18 -0.53 10.25
N HIS A 121 4.02 0.41 10.72
CA HIS A 121 4.06 0.83 12.10
C HIS A 121 2.67 1.23 12.61
N MET A 122 1.93 2.06 11.87
CA MET A 122 0.60 2.51 12.27
C MET A 122 -0.40 1.34 12.31
N VAL A 123 -0.47 0.54 11.25
CA VAL A 123 -1.38 -0.61 11.15
C VAL A 123 -1.19 -1.59 12.30
N VAL A 124 0.06 -1.98 12.58
CA VAL A 124 0.37 -2.92 13.67
C VAL A 124 0.13 -2.29 15.04
N THR A 125 0.43 -0.99 15.21
CA THR A 125 0.14 -0.29 16.47
C THR A 125 -1.35 -0.30 16.78
N GLU A 126 -2.21 0.07 15.81
CA GLU A 126 -3.66 0.05 15.97
C GLU A 126 -4.19 -1.34 16.29
N GLN A 127 -3.69 -2.36 15.59
CA GLN A 127 -4.12 -3.74 15.78
C GLN A 127 -3.78 -4.24 17.20
N LEU A 128 -2.57 -3.96 17.68
CA LEU A 128 -2.13 -4.34 19.02
C LEU A 128 -2.91 -3.61 20.12
N THR A 129 -3.08 -2.29 20.01
CA THR A 129 -3.77 -1.50 21.04
C THR A 129 -5.26 -1.81 21.10
N ALA A 130 -5.90 -2.09 19.96
CA ALA A 130 -7.30 -2.51 19.92
C ALA A 130 -7.50 -3.92 20.50
N THR A 131 -6.58 -4.84 20.24
CA THR A 131 -6.70 -6.25 20.67
C THR A 131 -6.31 -6.44 22.15
N TYR A 132 -5.28 -5.73 22.61
CA TYR A 132 -4.70 -5.85 23.95
C TYR A 132 -4.83 -4.53 24.71
N SER A 133 -6.06 -4.06 24.88
CA SER A 133 -6.38 -2.75 25.46
C SER A 133 -5.92 -2.54 26.91
N THR A 134 -5.62 -3.63 27.62
CA THR A 134 -5.14 -3.63 29.02
C THR A 134 -3.64 -3.87 29.14
N ALA A 135 -2.92 -4.08 28.04
CA ALA A 135 -1.48 -4.32 28.07
C ALA A 135 -0.69 -3.03 28.32
N ASP A 136 0.48 -3.16 28.95
CA ASP A 136 1.39 -2.03 29.15
C ASP A 136 2.01 -1.57 27.82
N VAL A 137 2.29 -0.27 27.71
CA VAL A 137 2.89 0.34 26.51
C VAL A 137 4.26 -0.26 26.19
N GLY A 138 5.04 -0.64 27.21
CA GLY A 138 6.32 -1.33 27.05
C GLY A 138 6.15 -2.67 26.35
N ASP A 139 5.21 -3.49 26.81
CA ASP A 139 4.92 -4.81 26.21
C ASP A 139 4.40 -4.66 24.78
N LEU A 140 3.50 -3.71 24.53
CA LEU A 140 3.01 -3.39 23.19
C LEU A 140 4.14 -2.96 22.24
N THR A 141 5.10 -2.18 22.76
CA THR A 141 6.28 -1.74 21.99
C THR A 141 7.17 -2.92 21.64
N MET A 142 7.42 -3.85 22.58
CA MET A 142 8.19 -5.06 22.33
C MET A 142 7.50 -5.99 21.34
N ALA A 143 6.18 -6.18 21.47
CA ALA A 143 5.40 -6.99 20.54
C ALA A 143 5.42 -6.40 19.12
N ARG A 144 5.22 -5.08 18.98
CA ARG A 144 5.34 -4.39 17.71
C ARG A 144 6.72 -4.58 17.09
N ALA A 145 7.79 -4.33 17.84
CA ALA A 145 9.16 -4.46 17.34
C ALA A 145 9.48 -5.86 16.81
N ARG A 146 8.93 -6.91 17.44
CA ARG A 146 9.02 -8.28 16.92
C ARG A 146 8.25 -8.46 15.61
N LEU A 147 6.99 -8.01 15.58
CA LEU A 147 6.10 -8.17 14.42
C LEU A 147 6.59 -7.47 13.16
N ILE A 148 7.31 -6.37 13.28
CA ILE A 148 7.75 -5.56 12.12
C ILE A 148 9.28 -5.49 12.06
N SER A 149 9.96 -6.47 12.65
CA SER A 149 11.40 -6.61 12.51
C SER A 149 11.77 -6.90 11.06
N ARG A 150 13.00 -6.55 10.67
CA ARG A 150 13.57 -6.88 9.35
C ARG A 150 13.47 -8.37 9.05
N GLU A 151 13.75 -9.21 10.04
CA GLU A 151 13.65 -10.67 9.94
C GLU A 151 12.22 -11.08 9.60
N THR A 152 11.24 -10.62 10.36
CA THR A 152 9.83 -10.90 10.11
C THR A 152 9.35 -10.36 8.77
N CYS A 153 9.74 -9.14 8.37
CA CYS A 153 9.42 -8.60 7.04
C CYS A 153 9.99 -9.47 5.91
N THR A 154 11.22 -9.98 6.09
CA THR A 154 11.84 -10.90 5.14
C THR A 154 11.08 -12.22 5.04
N GLU A 155 10.79 -12.83 6.19
CA GLU A 155 10.04 -14.09 6.27
C GLU A 155 8.68 -13.96 5.60
N ARG A 156 7.97 -12.84 5.85
CA ARG A 156 6.67 -12.55 5.25
C ARG A 156 6.73 -12.38 3.74
N ALA A 157 7.71 -11.63 3.24
CA ALA A 157 7.93 -11.50 1.80
C ALA A 157 8.28 -12.85 1.14
N LYS A 158 9.01 -13.72 1.86
CA LYS A 158 9.31 -15.09 1.42
C LYS A 158 8.06 -15.98 1.43
N ALA A 159 7.25 -15.91 2.48
CA ALA A 159 6.01 -16.67 2.62
C ALA A 159 4.98 -16.33 1.53
N MET A 160 4.85 -15.04 1.19
CA MET A 160 4.04 -14.58 0.05
C MET A 160 4.69 -14.83 -1.31
N GLN A 161 5.92 -15.34 -1.33
CA GLN A 161 6.73 -15.53 -2.55
C GLN A 161 7.02 -14.24 -3.34
N LEU A 162 6.81 -13.05 -2.73
CA LEU A 162 7.07 -11.75 -3.36
C LEU A 162 8.52 -11.59 -3.83
N HIS A 163 9.47 -12.15 -3.07
CA HIS A 163 10.90 -12.14 -3.41
C HIS A 163 11.22 -12.68 -4.82
N LYS A 164 10.36 -13.52 -5.41
CA LYS A 164 10.55 -14.07 -6.77
C LYS A 164 10.38 -13.01 -7.86
N TYR A 165 9.63 -11.95 -7.57
CA TYR A 165 9.32 -10.86 -8.49
C TYR A 165 10.24 -9.66 -8.32
N MET A 166 11.03 -9.63 -7.23
CA MET A 166 11.97 -8.57 -6.91
C MET A 166 13.14 -8.54 -7.89
N LYS A 167 13.53 -7.35 -8.33
CA LYS A 167 14.67 -7.13 -9.22
C LYS A 167 15.76 -6.31 -8.53
N VAL A 168 16.99 -6.79 -8.66
CA VAL A 168 18.22 -6.17 -8.15
C VAL A 168 19.26 -6.09 -9.27
N GLY A 169 20.28 -5.24 -9.10
CA GLY A 169 21.38 -5.10 -10.07
C GLY A 169 22.13 -6.41 -10.34
N LYS A 170 22.65 -6.57 -11.57
CA LYS A 170 23.38 -7.79 -12.00
C LYS A 170 24.56 -8.13 -11.09
N SER A 171 25.30 -7.12 -10.62
CA SER A 171 26.44 -7.30 -9.72
C SER A 171 26.05 -7.86 -8.35
N VAL A 172 24.86 -7.50 -7.84
CA VAL A 172 24.34 -8.03 -6.57
C VAL A 172 23.96 -9.50 -6.75
N LEU A 173 23.27 -9.84 -7.84
CA LEU A 173 22.88 -11.22 -8.15
C LEU A 173 24.08 -12.15 -8.31
N SER A 174 25.13 -11.71 -9.02
CA SER A 174 26.30 -12.55 -9.28
C SER A 174 27.16 -12.81 -8.04
N ASN A 175 27.18 -11.89 -7.09
CA ASN A 175 28.10 -11.94 -5.96
C ASN A 175 27.48 -12.63 -4.74
N THR A 176 26.29 -12.17 -4.33
CA THR A 176 25.71 -12.55 -3.03
C THR A 176 24.25 -12.97 -3.11
N GLY A 177 23.57 -12.69 -4.24
CA GLY A 177 22.11 -12.74 -4.30
C GLY A 177 21.45 -11.60 -3.52
N MET A 178 20.12 -11.61 -3.44
CA MET A 178 19.35 -10.65 -2.66
C MET A 178 19.51 -10.94 -1.17
N SER A 179 19.97 -9.95 -0.40
CA SER A 179 20.09 -10.08 1.05
C SER A 179 18.71 -9.95 1.72
N ASP A 180 18.58 -10.47 2.93
CA ASP A 180 17.37 -10.33 3.74
C ASP A 180 17.02 -8.84 3.99
N ALA A 181 18.04 -7.98 4.16
CA ALA A 181 17.82 -6.54 4.28
C ALA A 181 17.17 -5.92 3.04
N MET A 182 17.58 -6.33 1.83
CA MET A 182 16.96 -5.86 0.58
C MET A 182 15.51 -6.38 0.47
N ILE A 183 15.27 -7.64 0.81
CA ILE A 183 13.93 -8.23 0.74
C ILE A 183 12.97 -7.51 1.70
N ALA A 184 13.42 -7.23 2.94
CA ALA A 184 12.63 -6.47 3.91
C ALA A 184 12.33 -5.04 3.43
N GLU A 185 13.33 -4.31 2.93
CA GLU A 185 13.14 -2.95 2.40
C GLU A 185 12.15 -2.94 1.22
N MET A 186 12.24 -3.92 0.32
CA MET A 186 11.34 -4.02 -0.83
C MET A 186 9.92 -4.48 -0.44
N PHE A 187 9.78 -5.26 0.63
CA PHE A 187 8.49 -5.57 1.23
C PHE A 187 7.84 -4.32 1.80
N GLU A 188 8.58 -3.52 2.58
CA GLU A 188 8.13 -2.21 3.05
C GLU A 188 7.78 -1.30 1.86
N ALA A 189 8.60 -1.27 0.81
CA ALA A 189 8.30 -0.48 -0.38
C ALA A 189 7.00 -0.90 -1.06
N THR A 190 6.67 -2.19 -1.03
CA THR A 190 5.40 -2.72 -1.56
C THR A 190 4.22 -2.21 -0.74
N LEU A 191 4.32 -2.21 0.59
CA LEU A 191 3.31 -1.59 1.46
C LEU A 191 3.23 -0.07 1.25
N GLY A 192 4.36 0.59 1.02
CA GLY A 192 4.43 2.00 0.65
C GLY A 192 3.73 2.30 -0.66
N ALA A 193 3.88 1.46 -1.69
CA ALA A 193 3.17 1.58 -2.95
C ALA A 193 1.65 1.49 -2.75
N ILE A 194 1.19 0.52 -1.95
CA ILE A 194 -0.23 0.37 -1.58
C ILE A 194 -0.71 1.61 -0.82
N TYR A 195 0.09 2.14 0.12
CA TYR A 195 -0.25 3.36 0.85
C TYR A 195 -0.40 4.57 -0.08
N ILE A 196 0.51 4.75 -1.04
CA ILE A 196 0.43 5.88 -1.98
C ILE A 196 -0.76 5.75 -2.92
N ASP A 197 -1.12 4.54 -3.35
CA ASP A 197 -2.27 4.29 -4.23
C ASP A 197 -3.61 4.36 -3.47
N GLY A 198 -3.81 3.51 -2.47
CA GLY A 198 -5.09 3.30 -1.78
C GLY A 198 -5.20 3.87 -0.37
N GLY A 199 -4.08 4.32 0.22
CA GLY A 199 -4.05 4.85 1.60
C GLY A 199 -3.93 3.77 2.68
N LEU A 200 -4.01 4.20 3.93
CA LEU A 200 -3.73 3.33 5.10
C LEU A 200 -4.71 2.14 5.20
N GLU A 201 -5.97 2.33 4.81
CA GLU A 201 -6.98 1.26 4.84
C GLU A 201 -6.60 0.09 3.93
N SER A 202 -6.10 0.37 2.73
CA SER A 202 -5.63 -0.65 1.81
C SER A 202 -4.45 -1.43 2.37
N VAL A 203 -3.50 -0.74 3.03
CA VAL A 203 -2.38 -1.40 3.72
C VAL A 203 -2.89 -2.30 4.84
N ARG A 204 -3.84 -1.81 5.64
CA ARG A 204 -4.44 -2.59 6.75
C ARG A 204 -5.14 -3.84 6.23
N ALA A 205 -5.93 -3.72 5.18
CA ALA A 205 -6.65 -4.83 4.57
C ALA A 205 -5.70 -5.91 4.06
N VAL A 206 -4.69 -5.53 3.27
CA VAL A 206 -3.68 -6.45 2.74
C VAL A 206 -2.89 -7.10 3.87
N TYR A 207 -2.38 -6.30 4.80
CA TYR A 207 -1.54 -6.81 5.89
C TYR A 207 -2.30 -7.79 6.79
N ASN A 208 -3.51 -7.44 7.24
CA ASN A 208 -4.29 -8.30 8.13
C ASN A 208 -4.78 -9.57 7.44
N HIS A 209 -5.00 -9.54 6.12
CA HIS A 209 -5.37 -10.73 5.36
C HIS A 209 -4.24 -11.77 5.35
N HIS A 210 -3.00 -11.34 5.14
CA HIS A 210 -1.83 -12.24 5.07
C HIS A 210 -1.23 -12.57 6.43
N PHE A 211 -1.27 -11.64 7.37
CA PHE A 211 -0.53 -11.71 8.63
C PHE A 211 -1.43 -11.36 9.83
N PRO A 212 -2.45 -12.18 10.14
CA PRO A 212 -3.22 -12.01 11.36
C PRO A 212 -2.29 -12.10 12.59
N LEU A 213 -2.68 -11.44 13.69
CA LEU A 213 -1.90 -11.48 14.93
C LEU A 213 -1.65 -12.94 15.33
N PRO A 214 -0.38 -13.35 15.46
CA PRO A 214 -0.06 -14.72 15.81
C PRO A 214 -0.42 -15.00 17.27
N GLU A 215 -0.90 -16.21 17.53
CA GLU A 215 -1.26 -16.67 18.88
C GLU A 215 -0.07 -16.58 19.86
N SER A 216 1.16 -16.67 19.34
CA SER A 216 2.40 -16.59 20.12
C SER A 216 2.57 -15.25 20.85
N ILE A 217 1.93 -14.16 20.38
CA ILE A 217 1.96 -12.87 21.06
C ILE A 217 1.16 -12.90 22.37
N ARG A 218 0.21 -13.82 22.54
CA ARG A 218 -0.55 -13.95 23.79
C ARG A 218 0.28 -14.34 24.99
N HIS A 219 1.42 -14.99 24.77
CA HIS A 219 2.36 -15.31 25.86
C HIS A 219 3.09 -14.07 26.38
N VAL A 220 3.15 -13.00 25.58
CA VAL A 220 3.72 -11.70 25.95
C VAL A 220 2.63 -10.72 26.38
N LEU A 221 1.48 -10.74 25.71
CA LEU A 221 0.34 -9.85 25.97
C LEU A 221 -0.87 -10.67 26.43
N LYS A 222 -1.30 -10.49 27.69
CA LYS A 222 -2.56 -11.11 28.16
C LYS A 222 -3.75 -10.38 27.53
N PRO A 223 -4.69 -11.07 26.86
CA PRO A 223 -5.93 -10.45 26.39
C PRO A 223 -6.77 -9.94 27.58
N PRO A 224 -7.63 -8.92 27.39
CA PRO A 224 -8.51 -8.44 28.45
C PRO A 224 -9.39 -9.58 28.98
N VAL A 225 -9.54 -9.64 30.31
CA VAL A 225 -10.34 -10.63 31.04
C VAL A 225 -11.83 -10.39 30.81
#